data_AF-A0A926XKG2-F1
#
_entry.id   AF-A0A926XKG2-F1
#
_cell.length_a   1.000
_cell.length_b   1.000
_cell.length_c   1.000
_cell.angle_alpha   90.00
_cell.angle_beta   90.00
_cell.angle_gamma   90.00
#
_symmetry.space_group_name_H-M   'P 1'
#
loop_
_entity.id
_entity.type
_entity.pdbx_description
1 polymer ?
#
loop_
_entity_poly.entity_id
_entity_poly.type
_entity_poly.pdbx_seq_one_letter_code
_entity_poly.pdbx_strand_id
1 'polypeptide(L)'
;MSVKASGGSSVARPQLYQTVPVATISQAEQQDRFLGRGELDELKSYFSSGSKRLEIAQTLTQNADLIVSRAANRIFVGGSPMAFLEKPREPELVTANVPDVKQGMALGNVTYVESSGGFLQGLRSLFSAGGGGPTPAGFRPINVARYGPGNMQKSLRDLSWFLRYLTYAIVAGDPNIIAVNTRGLREIIENACSGEATIVALQEMRAAALGYFRRDEEGTTIVNQYFEVLISEFRAPTPSDKVRQRPSGDQQGLQLPQIYFNSAERRPKYAMKPGLSSSEKQEIIKAAYRQVFERDITRAYSLGISDLESKVRNGDISMKEFIRRLG
;
A
#
# COMPACT_ATOMS: atom_id res chain seq x y z
N MET A 1 23.69 -10.42 31.72
CA MET A 1 24.24 -9.06 31.57
C MET A 1 23.26 -8.07 32.16
N SER A 2 23.66 -7.29 33.17
CA SER A 2 22.86 -6.15 33.64
C SER A 2 23.20 -4.92 32.79
N VAL A 3 22.18 -4.25 32.26
CA VAL A 3 22.34 -3.00 31.51
C VAL A 3 22.66 -1.89 32.51
N LYS A 4 23.85 -1.28 32.40
CA LYS A 4 24.36 -0.27 33.34
C LYS A 4 24.13 1.18 32.89
N ALA A 5 23.69 1.39 31.65
CA ALA A 5 23.45 2.70 31.07
C ALA A 5 22.26 2.65 30.10
N SER A 6 21.50 3.74 30.03
CA SER A 6 20.40 3.93 29.08
C SER A 6 20.52 5.31 28.43
N GLY A 7 20.38 5.36 27.10
CA GLY A 7 20.35 6.63 26.35
C GLY A 7 18.98 7.32 26.37
N GLY A 8 18.00 6.76 27.08
CA GLY A 8 16.61 7.19 27.04
C GLY A 8 15.83 6.60 25.86
N SER A 9 14.51 6.58 25.97
CA SER A 9 13.59 6.21 24.88
C SER A 9 12.81 7.44 24.43
N SER A 10 13.01 7.84 23.18
CA SER A 10 12.21 8.88 22.54
C SER A 10 10.98 8.27 21.86
N VAL A 11 9.92 9.06 21.70
CA VAL A 11 8.74 8.63 20.95
C VAL A 11 9.07 8.68 19.46
N ALA A 12 9.33 7.51 18.87
CA ALA A 12 9.50 7.34 17.44
C ALA A 12 8.26 6.66 16.84
N ARG A 13 7.66 7.28 15.82
CA ARG A 13 6.53 6.70 15.09
C ARG A 13 7.01 6.19 13.73
N PRO A 14 6.88 4.89 13.42
CA PRO A 14 7.28 4.37 12.13
C PRO A 14 6.36 4.89 11.02
N GLN A 15 6.93 5.11 9.84
CA GLN A 15 6.17 5.48 8.65
C GLN A 15 5.46 4.25 8.10
N LEU A 16 4.12 4.31 8.02
CA LEU A 16 3.28 3.18 7.63
C LEU A 16 2.98 3.17 6.13
N TYR A 17 2.58 4.31 5.59
CA TYR A 17 2.23 4.51 4.19
C TYR A 17 2.33 5.98 3.82
N GLN A 18 2.18 6.29 2.54
CA GLN A 18 2.20 7.65 1.99
C GLN A 18 0.81 7.98 1.45
N THR A 19 0.46 9.26 1.52
CA THR A 19 -0.73 9.82 0.86
C THR A 19 -0.25 10.90 -0.09
N VAL A 20 -1.04 11.22 -1.12
CA VAL A 20 -0.67 12.26 -2.08
C VAL A 20 -0.35 13.59 -1.36
N PRO A 21 -1.19 14.12 -0.43
CA PRO A 21 -0.87 15.37 0.24
C PRO A 21 0.40 15.32 1.10
N VAL A 22 0.61 14.21 1.83
CA VAL A 22 1.80 14.06 2.68
C VAL A 22 3.06 14.00 1.82
N ALA A 23 3.03 13.27 0.71
CA ALA A 23 4.17 13.16 -0.20
C ALA A 23 4.52 14.50 -0.87
N THR A 24 3.52 15.25 -1.35
CA THR A 24 3.75 16.55 -2.00
C THR A 24 4.28 17.60 -1.01
N ILE A 25 3.74 17.65 0.21
CA ILE A 25 4.18 18.59 1.24
C ILE A 25 5.59 18.24 1.72
N SER A 26 5.84 16.96 1.97
CA SER A 26 7.14 16.41 2.36
C SER A 26 8.23 16.79 1.34
N GLN A 27 7.95 16.71 0.03
CA GLN A 27 8.94 17.04 -1.00
C GLN A 27 9.39 18.51 -0.94
N ALA A 28 8.45 19.44 -0.72
CA ALA A 28 8.77 20.86 -0.56
C ALA A 28 9.47 21.15 0.78
N GLU A 29 9.05 20.47 1.85
CA GLU A 29 9.64 20.56 3.20
C GLU A 29 11.11 20.12 3.19
N GLN A 30 11.43 18.97 2.59
CA GLN A 30 12.81 18.48 2.46
C GLN A 30 13.71 19.42 1.64
N GLN A 31 13.14 20.36 0.90
CA GLN A 31 13.83 21.36 0.10
C GLN A 31 13.85 22.76 0.75
N ASP A 32 13.28 22.93 1.95
CA ASP A 32 13.12 24.21 2.66
C ASP A 32 12.50 25.31 1.79
N ARG A 33 11.62 24.91 0.88
CA ARG A 33 10.93 25.81 -0.03
C ARG A 33 9.44 25.83 0.23
N PHE A 34 8.80 26.87 -0.28
CA PHE A 34 7.35 26.87 -0.39
C PHE A 34 6.90 25.99 -1.56
N LEU A 35 5.65 25.54 -1.46
CA LEU A 35 5.01 24.77 -2.52
C LEU A 35 5.00 25.57 -3.83
N GLY A 36 5.43 24.92 -4.90
CA GLY A 36 5.38 25.49 -6.24
C GLY A 36 3.96 25.42 -6.82
N ARG A 37 3.72 26.10 -7.95
CA ARG A 37 2.41 26.05 -8.63
C ARG A 37 2.02 24.62 -9.03
N GLY A 38 2.96 23.83 -9.56
CA GLY A 38 2.69 22.46 -9.97
C GLY A 38 2.24 21.55 -8.83
N GLU A 39 2.85 21.67 -7.64
CA GLU A 39 2.45 20.88 -6.46
C GLU A 39 1.12 21.36 -5.88
N LEU A 40 0.85 22.67 -5.93
CA LEU A 40 -0.45 23.21 -5.56
C LEU A 40 -1.55 22.72 -6.52
N ASP A 41 -1.25 22.63 -7.81
CA ASP A 41 -2.17 22.08 -8.82
C ASP A 41 -2.40 20.58 -8.61
N GLU A 42 -1.38 19.82 -8.21
CA GLU A 42 -1.51 18.42 -7.82
C GLU A 42 -2.42 18.25 -6.58
N LEU A 43 -2.18 19.03 -5.52
CA LEU A 43 -3.04 19.05 -4.35
C LEU A 43 -4.48 19.41 -4.71
N LYS A 44 -4.67 20.43 -5.56
CA LYS A 44 -5.99 20.85 -6.04
C LYS A 44 -6.70 19.73 -6.79
N SER A 45 -6.01 19.03 -7.68
CA SER A 45 -6.52 17.87 -8.42
C SER A 45 -6.92 16.73 -7.48
N TYR A 46 -6.10 16.45 -6.47
CA TYR A 46 -6.42 15.43 -5.47
C TYR A 46 -7.69 15.79 -4.70
N PHE A 47 -7.78 17.02 -4.16
CA PHE A 47 -8.95 17.44 -3.38
C PHE A 47 -10.23 17.57 -4.21
N SER A 48 -10.15 17.97 -5.49
CA SER A 48 -11.32 18.01 -6.37
C SER A 48 -11.86 16.60 -6.66
N SER A 49 -10.99 15.58 -6.73
CA SER A 49 -11.38 14.18 -6.89
C SER A 49 -11.87 13.48 -5.60
N GLY A 50 -11.86 14.19 -4.47
CA GLY A 50 -12.12 13.60 -3.15
C GLY A 50 -13.53 13.00 -3.00
N SER A 51 -14.55 13.69 -3.50
CA SER A 51 -15.95 13.20 -3.46
C SER A 51 -16.10 11.88 -4.21
N LYS A 52 -15.50 11.78 -5.40
CA LYS A 52 -15.51 10.59 -6.24
C LYS A 52 -14.84 9.40 -5.55
N ARG A 53 -13.67 9.62 -4.91
CA ARG A 53 -12.95 8.58 -4.16
C ARG A 53 -13.76 8.05 -2.97
N LEU A 54 -14.48 8.94 -2.28
CA LEU A 54 -15.36 8.55 -1.18
C LEU A 54 -16.58 7.76 -1.66
N GLU A 55 -17.19 8.17 -2.77
CA GLU A 55 -18.31 7.44 -3.40
C GLU A 55 -17.90 6.01 -3.78
N ILE A 56 -16.71 5.86 -4.40
CA ILE A 56 -16.14 4.56 -4.75
C ILE A 56 -15.93 3.71 -3.50
N ALA A 57 -15.28 4.28 -2.47
CA ALA A 57 -15.01 3.57 -1.23
C ALA A 57 -16.32 3.11 -0.54
N GLN A 58 -17.33 3.98 -0.47
CA GLN A 58 -18.64 3.66 0.10
C GLN A 58 -19.31 2.51 -0.67
N THR A 59 -19.32 2.58 -2.00
CA THR A 59 -19.93 1.55 -2.86
C THR A 59 -19.24 0.20 -2.66
N LEU A 60 -17.90 0.17 -2.60
CA LEU A 60 -17.14 -1.05 -2.36
C LEU A 60 -17.36 -1.60 -0.95
N THR A 61 -17.44 -0.74 0.07
CA THR A 61 -17.68 -1.15 1.46
C THR A 61 -19.09 -1.70 1.66
N GLN A 62 -20.11 -1.08 1.08
CA GLN A 62 -21.50 -1.55 1.16
C GLN A 62 -21.67 -2.93 0.51
N ASN A 63 -20.95 -3.18 -0.58
CA ASN A 63 -21.03 -4.43 -1.33
C ASN A 63 -19.91 -5.43 -0.99
N ALA A 64 -19.19 -5.23 0.13
CA ALA A 64 -18.01 -6.02 0.48
C ALA A 64 -18.30 -7.52 0.63
N ASP A 65 -19.37 -7.89 1.33
CA ASP A 65 -19.77 -9.29 1.53
C ASP A 65 -20.05 -10.00 0.20
N LEU A 66 -20.65 -9.30 -0.77
CA LEU A 66 -20.93 -9.82 -2.12
C LEU A 66 -19.66 -9.97 -2.96
N ILE A 67 -18.74 -9.00 -2.88
CA ILE A 67 -17.46 -9.05 -3.60
C ILE A 67 -16.61 -10.21 -3.09
N VAL A 68 -16.50 -10.35 -1.76
CA VAL A 68 -15.70 -11.41 -1.13
C VAL A 68 -16.34 -12.77 -1.36
N SER A 69 -17.67 -12.89 -1.29
CA SER A 69 -18.37 -14.18 -1.52
C SER A 69 -18.20 -14.68 -2.95
N ARG A 70 -18.28 -13.79 -3.94
CA ARG A 70 -18.07 -14.15 -5.34
C ARG A 70 -16.65 -14.68 -5.59
N ALA A 71 -15.65 -14.02 -5.02
CA ALA A 71 -14.26 -14.47 -5.09
C ALA A 71 -14.02 -15.78 -4.35
N ALA A 72 -14.58 -15.94 -3.15
CA ALA A 72 -14.46 -17.16 -2.35
C ALA A 72 -15.09 -18.37 -3.08
N ASN A 73 -16.27 -18.20 -3.68
CA ASN A 73 -16.96 -19.25 -4.44
C ASN A 73 -16.20 -19.66 -5.71
N ARG A 74 -15.32 -18.79 -6.23
CA ARG A 74 -14.47 -19.12 -7.38
C ARG A 74 -13.31 -20.05 -7.01
N ILE A 75 -12.81 -19.97 -5.77
CA ILE A 75 -11.61 -20.69 -5.33
C ILE A 75 -11.92 -21.87 -4.40
N PHE A 76 -13.05 -21.86 -3.70
CA PHE A 76 -13.46 -22.89 -2.76
C PHE A 76 -14.58 -23.76 -3.32
N VAL A 77 -14.54 -25.06 -3.03
CA VAL A 77 -15.56 -26.05 -3.43
C VAL A 77 -15.96 -26.94 -2.26
N GLY A 78 -17.21 -27.41 -2.26
CA GLY A 78 -17.70 -28.39 -1.28
C GLY A 78 -18.18 -27.81 0.05
N GLY A 79 -18.70 -26.58 0.05
CA GLY A 79 -19.31 -25.93 1.21
C GLY A 79 -19.64 -24.46 0.95
N SER A 80 -20.22 -23.75 1.92
CA SER A 80 -20.42 -22.29 1.89
C SER A 80 -19.24 -21.60 2.59
N PRO A 81 -18.34 -20.92 1.86
CA PRO A 81 -17.20 -20.25 2.49
C PRO A 81 -17.63 -19.13 3.45
N MET A 82 -18.70 -18.41 3.12
CA MET A 82 -19.17 -17.26 3.90
C MET A 82 -19.49 -17.57 5.38
N ALA A 83 -19.76 -18.83 5.72
CA ALA A 83 -19.98 -19.24 7.10
C ALA A 83 -18.76 -19.00 8.01
N PHE A 84 -17.56 -18.87 7.44
CA PHE A 84 -16.31 -18.66 8.17
C PHE A 84 -15.83 -17.19 8.18
N LEU A 85 -16.63 -16.26 7.63
CA LEU A 85 -16.27 -14.84 7.62
C LEU A 85 -16.52 -14.23 9.01
N GLU A 86 -15.43 -13.87 9.70
CA GLU A 86 -15.52 -13.14 10.96
C GLU A 86 -15.81 -11.66 10.68
N LYS A 87 -16.98 -11.17 11.08
CA LYS A 87 -17.27 -9.74 11.07
C LYS A 87 -16.50 -9.05 12.20
N PRO A 88 -15.99 -7.81 12.00
CA PRO A 88 -15.33 -7.07 13.06
C PRO A 88 -16.23 -7.03 14.30
N ARG A 89 -15.68 -7.35 15.48
CA ARG A 89 -16.37 -7.05 16.72
C ARG A 89 -16.46 -5.53 16.82
N GLU A 90 -17.65 -4.99 16.60
CA GLU A 90 -17.95 -3.64 17.07
C GLU A 90 -17.66 -3.60 18.57
N PRO A 91 -17.15 -2.48 19.12
CA PRO A 91 -16.94 -2.38 20.56
C PRO A 91 -18.28 -2.66 21.23
N GLU A 92 -18.38 -3.78 21.94
CA GLU A 92 -19.57 -4.19 22.69
C GLU A 92 -19.88 -3.09 23.70
N LEU A 93 -20.83 -2.23 23.37
CA LEU A 93 -21.63 -1.57 24.39
C LEU A 93 -22.42 -2.69 25.05
N VAL A 94 -22.15 -2.90 26.34
CA VAL A 94 -22.78 -3.94 27.15
C VAL A 94 -24.28 -3.68 27.22
N THR A 95 -25.04 -4.26 26.31
CA THR A 95 -26.49 -4.43 26.43
C THR A 95 -26.78 -5.90 26.64
N ALA A 96 -27.33 -6.19 27.83
CA ALA A 96 -27.64 -7.52 28.31
C ALA A 96 -28.58 -8.31 27.39
N ASN A 97 -28.33 -9.62 27.33
CA ASN A 97 -29.22 -10.70 26.85
C ASN A 97 -29.74 -10.60 25.41
N VAL A 98 -29.00 -11.22 24.47
CA VAL A 98 -29.53 -11.71 23.19
C VAL A 98 -29.08 -13.17 23.03
N PRO A 99 -29.97 -14.12 22.72
CA PRO A 99 -29.61 -15.54 22.65
C PRO A 99 -28.70 -15.86 21.46
N ASP A 100 -27.86 -16.87 21.66
CA ASP A 100 -26.70 -17.24 20.85
C ASP A 100 -27.06 -17.65 19.42
N VAL A 101 -26.82 -16.73 18.47
CA VAL A 101 -27.01 -16.91 17.02
C VAL A 101 -26.04 -17.96 16.43
N LYS A 102 -25.01 -18.38 17.17
CA LYS A 102 -24.02 -19.36 16.68
C LYS A 102 -24.59 -20.77 16.50
N GLN A 103 -25.63 -21.14 17.24
CA GLN A 103 -26.15 -22.51 17.21
C GLN A 103 -27.07 -22.77 15.99
N GLY A 104 -27.65 -21.73 15.39
CA GLY A 104 -28.47 -21.84 14.18
C GLY A 104 -27.67 -22.00 12.88
N MET A 105 -26.43 -21.49 12.82
CA MET A 105 -25.58 -21.59 11.62
C MET A 105 -24.89 -22.94 11.46
N ALA A 106 -24.71 -23.70 12.56
CA ALA A 106 -24.08 -25.02 12.53
C ALA A 106 -24.94 -26.09 11.83
N LEU A 107 -26.25 -25.85 11.69
CA LEU A 107 -27.23 -26.83 11.20
C LEU A 107 -27.56 -26.72 9.70
N GLY A 108 -26.76 -26.00 8.91
CA GLY A 108 -26.75 -26.12 7.44
C GLY A 108 -28.04 -25.79 6.68
N ASN A 109 -29.07 -25.23 7.34
CA ASN A 109 -30.40 -24.99 6.77
C ASN A 109 -30.74 -23.50 6.58
N VAL A 110 -29.75 -22.64 6.33
CA VAL A 110 -30.02 -21.22 6.01
C VAL A 110 -29.48 -20.89 4.62
N THR A 111 -30.28 -21.22 3.62
CA THR A 111 -30.26 -20.55 2.32
C THR A 111 -30.77 -19.13 2.53
N TYR A 112 -29.90 -18.13 2.37
CA TYR A 112 -30.31 -16.72 2.37
C TYR A 112 -31.36 -16.51 1.27
N VAL A 113 -32.61 -16.27 1.68
CA VAL A 113 -33.67 -15.76 0.82
C VAL A 113 -33.82 -14.28 1.14
N GLU A 114 -33.33 -13.42 0.25
CA GLU A 114 -33.56 -11.98 0.32
C GLU A 114 -34.76 -11.61 -0.55
N SER A 115 -35.76 -11.01 0.08
CA SER A 115 -36.92 -10.40 -0.57
C SER A 115 -36.53 -9.05 -1.17
N SER A 116 -36.34 -8.99 -2.48
CA SER A 116 -36.64 -7.85 -3.37
C SER A 116 -35.85 -7.98 -4.67
N GLY A 117 -36.50 -8.51 -5.70
CA GLY A 117 -36.20 -8.24 -7.11
C GLY A 117 -34.79 -8.57 -7.60
N GLY A 118 -34.60 -9.78 -8.16
CA GLY A 118 -33.48 -10.01 -9.09
C GLY A 118 -32.77 -11.37 -9.03
N PHE A 119 -33.40 -12.43 -8.53
CA PHE A 119 -32.81 -13.78 -8.49
C PHE A 119 -32.25 -14.23 -9.86
N LEU A 120 -32.95 -13.93 -10.96
CA LEU A 120 -32.52 -14.30 -12.32
C LEU A 120 -31.34 -13.46 -12.86
N GLN A 121 -31.16 -12.24 -12.38
CA GLN A 121 -30.07 -11.36 -12.83
C GLN A 121 -28.76 -11.67 -12.09
N GLY A 122 -28.84 -12.02 -10.79
CA GLY A 122 -27.74 -12.58 -10.02
C GLY A 122 -27.23 -13.89 -10.63
N LEU A 123 -28.13 -14.81 -10.96
CA LEU A 123 -27.78 -16.09 -11.61
C LEU A 123 -27.18 -15.92 -13.01
N ARG A 124 -27.67 -15.00 -13.85
CA ARG A 124 -27.03 -14.72 -15.16
C ARG A 124 -25.61 -14.17 -15.02
N SER A 125 -25.32 -13.41 -13.96
CA SER A 125 -23.96 -12.92 -13.69
C SER A 125 -23.01 -13.99 -13.14
N LEU A 126 -23.55 -15.05 -12.52
CA LEU A 126 -22.80 -16.22 -12.02
C LEU A 126 -22.52 -17.24 -13.13
N PHE A 127 -23.45 -17.42 -14.08
CA PHE A 127 -23.28 -18.31 -15.24
C PHE A 127 -22.57 -17.65 -16.44
N SER A 128 -22.43 -16.32 -16.46
CA SER A 128 -21.49 -15.63 -17.34
C SER A 128 -20.07 -15.74 -16.76
N ALA A 129 -19.57 -16.98 -16.67
CA ALA A 129 -18.26 -17.33 -16.17
C ALA A 129 -17.13 -17.03 -17.18
N GLY A 130 -17.14 -15.82 -17.73
CA GLY A 130 -16.09 -15.29 -18.62
C GLY A 130 -15.44 -13.99 -18.13
N GLY A 131 -15.85 -13.46 -16.97
CA GLY A 131 -15.41 -12.14 -16.48
C GLY A 131 -14.17 -12.14 -15.59
N GLY A 132 -13.84 -13.27 -14.95
CA GLY A 132 -12.58 -13.44 -14.22
C GLY A 132 -11.47 -13.67 -15.24
N GLY A 133 -10.36 -12.93 -15.14
CA GLY A 133 -9.23 -13.05 -16.08
C GLY A 133 -8.71 -14.48 -16.25
N PRO A 134 -7.78 -14.71 -17.20
CA PRO A 134 -7.30 -16.05 -17.51
C PRO A 134 -6.79 -16.76 -16.24
N THR A 135 -7.34 -17.94 -15.97
CA THR A 135 -6.94 -18.78 -14.84
C THR A 135 -5.46 -19.15 -15.02
N PRO A 136 -4.59 -18.83 -14.05
CA PRO A 136 -3.17 -19.19 -14.12
C PRO A 136 -2.95 -20.70 -14.25
N ALA A 137 -1.86 -21.08 -14.91
CA ALA A 137 -1.43 -22.47 -14.98
C ALA A 137 -1.16 -23.01 -13.57
N GLY A 138 -1.81 -24.11 -13.20
CA GLY A 138 -1.64 -24.73 -11.87
C GLY A 138 -2.72 -24.41 -10.84
N PHE A 139 -3.74 -23.61 -11.19
CA PHE A 139 -4.90 -23.38 -10.31
C PHE A 139 -5.61 -24.70 -9.98
N ARG A 140 -5.82 -24.96 -8.68
CA ARG A 140 -6.64 -26.05 -8.16
C ARG A 140 -7.62 -25.50 -7.14
N PRO A 141 -8.93 -25.80 -7.26
CA PRO A 141 -9.90 -25.36 -6.27
C PRO A 141 -9.61 -26.02 -4.91
N ILE A 142 -9.80 -25.25 -3.84
CA ILE A 142 -9.56 -25.68 -2.47
C ILE A 142 -10.85 -26.29 -1.92
N ASN A 143 -10.77 -27.54 -1.45
CA ASN A 143 -11.92 -28.19 -0.84
C ASN A 143 -12.10 -27.72 0.61
N VAL A 144 -13.28 -27.19 0.95
CA VAL A 144 -13.59 -26.63 2.28
C VAL A 144 -13.38 -27.67 3.39
N ALA A 145 -13.82 -28.91 3.18
CA ALA A 145 -13.72 -29.97 4.19
C ALA A 145 -12.26 -30.36 4.48
N ARG A 146 -11.38 -30.34 3.47
CA ARG A 146 -9.95 -30.66 3.64
C ARG A 146 -9.14 -29.49 4.21
N TYR A 147 -9.57 -28.25 3.95
CA TYR A 147 -8.83 -27.05 4.33
C TYR A 147 -8.92 -26.74 5.83
N GLY A 148 -10.07 -27.07 6.42
CA GLY A 148 -10.34 -26.89 7.85
C GLY A 148 -10.77 -25.46 8.21
N PRO A 149 -11.46 -25.28 9.36
CA PRO A 149 -12.11 -24.02 9.72
C PRO A 149 -11.11 -22.87 9.96
N GLY A 150 -10.01 -23.13 10.66
CA GLY A 150 -9.04 -22.08 11.01
C GLY A 150 -8.27 -21.52 9.81
N ASN A 151 -7.96 -22.35 8.80
CA ASN A 151 -7.34 -21.86 7.57
C ASN A 151 -8.35 -21.12 6.70
N MET A 152 -9.60 -21.61 6.64
CA MET A 152 -10.69 -20.93 5.92
C MET A 152 -10.95 -19.52 6.46
N GLN A 153 -10.99 -19.35 7.79
CA GLN A 153 -11.10 -18.05 8.45
C GLN A 153 -9.97 -17.10 8.03
N LYS A 154 -8.72 -17.59 8.01
CA LYS A 154 -7.57 -16.79 7.56
C LYS A 154 -7.73 -16.36 6.10
N SER A 155 -8.11 -17.26 5.20
CA SER A 155 -8.29 -16.92 3.79
C SER A 155 -9.38 -15.86 3.57
N LEU A 156 -10.54 -16.00 4.22
CA LEU A 156 -11.62 -15.02 4.09
C LEU A 156 -11.28 -13.68 4.73
N ARG A 157 -10.58 -13.71 5.87
CA ARG A 157 -10.02 -12.51 6.48
C ARG A 157 -9.05 -11.82 5.52
N ASP A 158 -8.16 -12.56 4.86
CA ASP A 158 -7.20 -11.97 3.94
C ASP A 158 -7.90 -11.36 2.70
N LEU A 159 -8.94 -12.03 2.15
CA LEU A 159 -9.81 -11.43 1.11
C LEU A 159 -10.47 -10.13 1.58
N SER A 160 -10.99 -10.10 2.81
CA SER A 160 -11.55 -8.88 3.39
C SER A 160 -10.50 -7.78 3.57
N TRP A 161 -9.27 -8.13 3.94
CA TRP A 161 -8.16 -7.20 4.10
C TRP A 161 -7.72 -6.60 2.78
N PHE A 162 -7.66 -7.39 1.71
CA PHE A 162 -7.37 -6.86 0.37
C PHE A 162 -8.38 -5.80 -0.05
N LEU A 163 -9.68 -6.07 0.11
CA LEU A 163 -10.71 -5.08 -0.24
C LEU A 163 -10.63 -3.83 0.66
N ARG A 164 -10.41 -4.02 1.95
CA ARG A 164 -10.29 -2.91 2.91
C ARG A 164 -9.09 -2.01 2.59
N TYR A 165 -7.90 -2.58 2.39
CA TYR A 165 -6.71 -1.79 2.06
C TYR A 165 -6.82 -1.15 0.68
N LEU A 166 -7.56 -1.77 -0.24
CA LEU A 166 -7.88 -1.17 -1.52
C LEU A 166 -8.76 0.08 -1.36
N THR A 167 -9.80 0.04 -0.52
CA THR A 167 -10.59 1.25 -0.23
C THR A 167 -9.74 2.35 0.43
N TYR A 168 -8.81 1.97 1.32
CA TYR A 168 -7.91 2.94 1.95
C TYR A 168 -6.95 3.58 0.94
N ALA A 169 -6.40 2.81 0.02
CA ALA A 169 -5.51 3.31 -1.02
C ALA A 169 -6.23 4.29 -1.98
N ILE A 170 -7.46 3.98 -2.37
CA ILE A 170 -8.29 4.85 -3.21
C ILE A 170 -8.54 6.19 -2.52
N VAL A 171 -8.89 6.17 -1.23
CA VAL A 171 -9.12 7.39 -0.44
C VAL A 171 -7.82 8.16 -0.22
N ALA A 172 -6.70 7.47 0.06
CA ALA A 172 -5.40 8.08 0.31
C ALA A 172 -4.74 8.70 -0.93
N GLY A 173 -5.17 8.35 -2.14
CA GLY A 173 -4.61 8.86 -3.38
C GLY A 173 -3.40 8.11 -3.91
N ASP A 174 -2.79 7.24 -3.11
CA ASP A 174 -1.52 6.58 -3.40
C ASP A 174 -1.62 5.07 -3.12
N PRO A 175 -1.21 4.19 -4.05
CA PRO A 175 -1.21 2.74 -3.83
C PRO A 175 -0.12 2.24 -2.87
N ASN A 176 0.71 3.09 -2.26
CA ASN A 176 1.80 2.68 -1.38
C ASN A 176 1.38 1.71 -0.26
N ILE A 177 0.20 1.91 0.34
CA ILE A 177 -0.33 0.99 1.38
C ILE A 177 -0.58 -0.42 0.84
N ILE A 178 -0.99 -0.55 -0.43
CA ILE A 178 -1.13 -1.85 -1.09
C ILE A 178 0.25 -2.40 -1.38
N ALA A 179 1.08 -1.62 -2.08
CA ALA A 179 2.37 -2.09 -2.60
C ALA A 179 3.28 -2.65 -1.49
N VAL A 180 3.42 -1.95 -0.37
CA VAL A 180 4.28 -2.37 0.75
C VAL A 180 3.76 -3.64 1.43
N ASN A 181 2.44 -3.78 1.57
CA ASN A 181 1.83 -4.88 2.32
C ASN A 181 1.60 -6.14 1.47
N THR A 182 1.46 -6.00 0.15
CA THR A 182 1.27 -7.15 -0.75
C THR A 182 2.58 -7.71 -1.29
N ARG A 183 3.63 -6.88 -1.36
CA ARG A 183 4.91 -7.32 -1.92
C ARG A 183 5.57 -8.39 -1.03
N GLY A 184 5.88 -9.53 -1.62
CA GLY A 184 6.46 -10.69 -0.92
C GLY A 184 5.47 -11.49 -0.07
N LEU A 185 4.20 -11.05 0.03
CA LEU A 185 3.16 -11.79 0.73
C LEU A 185 2.95 -13.19 0.13
N ARG A 186 3.08 -13.31 -1.21
CA ARG A 186 2.91 -14.56 -1.94
C ARG A 186 3.76 -15.69 -1.37
N GLU A 187 5.06 -15.46 -1.18
CA GLU A 187 5.99 -16.48 -0.67
C GLU A 187 5.75 -16.79 0.80
N ILE A 188 5.27 -15.81 1.58
CA ILE A 188 4.90 -16.00 2.99
C ILE A 188 3.69 -16.93 3.13
N ILE A 189 2.69 -16.78 2.25
CA ILE A 189 1.45 -17.57 2.32
C ILE A 189 1.53 -18.90 1.57
N GLU A 190 2.52 -19.08 0.68
CA GLU A 190 2.64 -20.28 -0.17
C GLU A 190 2.72 -21.59 0.62
N ASN A 191 3.25 -21.54 1.85
CA ASN A 191 3.30 -22.69 2.75
C ASN A 191 1.92 -23.11 3.30
N ALA A 192 0.94 -22.21 3.33
CA ALA A 192 -0.38 -22.43 3.93
C ALA A 192 -1.54 -22.38 2.92
N CYS A 193 -1.36 -21.69 1.79
CA CYS A 193 -2.35 -21.51 0.74
C CYS A 193 -1.68 -21.44 -0.63
N SER A 194 -2.37 -21.85 -1.68
CA SER A 194 -1.87 -21.70 -3.04
C SER A 194 -1.85 -20.22 -3.46
N GLY A 195 -0.68 -19.70 -3.82
CA GLY A 195 -0.54 -18.34 -4.38
C GLY A 195 -1.39 -18.13 -5.64
N GLU A 196 -1.52 -19.15 -6.48
CA GLU A 196 -2.34 -19.10 -7.70
C GLU A 196 -3.84 -18.98 -7.39
N ALA A 197 -4.33 -19.65 -6.35
CA ALA A 197 -5.70 -19.49 -5.89
C ALA A 197 -5.97 -18.04 -5.44
N THR A 198 -5.00 -17.42 -4.77
CA THR A 198 -5.11 -16.01 -4.35
C THR A 198 -5.18 -15.07 -5.57
N ILE A 199 -4.37 -15.30 -6.61
CA ILE A 199 -4.42 -14.49 -7.85
C ILE A 199 -5.81 -14.58 -8.51
N VAL A 200 -6.37 -15.79 -8.62
CA VAL A 200 -7.73 -15.98 -9.18
C VAL A 200 -8.76 -15.26 -8.33
N ALA A 201 -8.66 -15.34 -7.00
CA ALA A 201 -9.55 -14.63 -6.09
C ALA A 201 -9.49 -13.12 -6.32
N LEU A 202 -8.29 -12.54 -6.40
CA LEU A 202 -8.12 -11.10 -6.63
C LEU A 202 -8.64 -10.65 -8.00
N GLN A 203 -8.47 -11.48 -9.04
CA GLN A 203 -9.04 -11.20 -10.36
C GLN A 203 -10.58 -11.22 -10.34
N GLU A 204 -11.18 -12.15 -9.61
CA GLU A 204 -12.65 -12.21 -9.45
C GLU A 204 -13.16 -11.04 -8.60
N MET A 205 -12.46 -10.66 -7.53
CA MET A 205 -12.79 -9.46 -6.74
C MET A 205 -12.77 -8.20 -7.62
N ARG A 206 -11.76 -8.06 -8.49
CA ARG A 206 -11.69 -6.97 -9.46
C ARG A 206 -12.90 -6.98 -10.40
N ALA A 207 -13.21 -8.12 -11.01
CA ALA A 207 -14.35 -8.25 -11.92
C ALA A 207 -15.69 -7.94 -11.22
N ALA A 208 -15.85 -8.40 -9.98
CA ALA A 208 -17.02 -8.12 -9.15
C ALA A 208 -17.14 -6.62 -8.83
N ALA A 209 -16.03 -5.99 -8.41
CA ALA A 209 -15.97 -4.57 -8.09
C ALA A 209 -16.31 -3.69 -9.29
N LEU A 210 -15.70 -3.95 -10.46
CA LEU A 210 -15.98 -3.20 -11.69
C LEU A 210 -17.45 -3.35 -12.15
N GLY A 211 -18.12 -4.44 -11.78
CA GLY A 211 -19.55 -4.65 -12.04
C GLY A 211 -20.45 -3.55 -11.46
N TYR A 212 -20.06 -2.92 -10.35
CA TYR A 212 -20.82 -1.85 -9.72
C TYR A 212 -20.62 -0.47 -10.38
N PHE A 213 -19.52 -0.28 -11.11
CA PHE A 213 -19.17 1.01 -11.73
C PHE A 213 -19.44 1.07 -13.24
N ARG A 214 -20.21 0.13 -13.82
CA ARG A 214 -20.46 0.05 -15.29
C ARG A 214 -21.01 1.33 -15.93
N ARG A 215 -21.68 2.18 -15.15
CA ARG A 215 -22.26 3.45 -15.61
C ARG A 215 -21.32 4.65 -15.37
N ASP A 216 -20.19 4.43 -14.70
CA ASP A 216 -19.25 5.43 -14.22
C ASP A 216 -17.84 5.09 -14.69
N GLU A 217 -17.42 5.76 -15.77
CA GLU A 217 -16.15 5.49 -16.44
C GLU A 217 -14.94 5.92 -15.58
N GLU A 218 -15.06 7.02 -14.86
CA GLU A 218 -14.02 7.51 -13.94
C GLU A 218 -13.83 6.53 -12.78
N GLY A 219 -14.91 6.11 -12.14
CA GLY A 219 -14.86 5.11 -11.07
C GLY A 219 -14.29 3.77 -11.53
N THR A 220 -14.71 3.31 -12.73
CA THR A 220 -14.17 2.08 -13.34
C THR A 220 -12.66 2.19 -13.55
N THR A 221 -12.18 3.32 -14.07
CA THR A 221 -10.75 3.57 -14.30
C THR A 221 -9.95 3.53 -13.00
N ILE A 222 -10.40 4.28 -11.99
CA ILE A 222 -9.73 4.36 -10.68
C ILE A 222 -9.66 2.97 -10.06
N VAL A 223 -10.81 2.29 -9.92
CA VAL A 223 -10.88 0.96 -9.29
C VAL A 223 -9.98 -0.03 -10.03
N ASN A 224 -10.01 -0.04 -11.37
CA ASN A 224 -9.18 -0.95 -12.14
C ASN A 224 -7.69 -0.70 -11.90
N GLN A 225 -7.23 0.56 -11.91
CA GLN A 225 -5.83 0.91 -11.66
C GLN A 225 -5.33 0.40 -10.30
N TYR A 226 -6.09 0.59 -9.21
CA TYR A 226 -5.69 0.12 -7.89
C TYR A 226 -5.69 -1.42 -7.78
N PHE A 227 -6.67 -2.11 -8.39
CA PHE A 227 -6.65 -3.57 -8.43
C PHE A 227 -5.50 -4.11 -9.29
N GLU A 228 -5.12 -3.43 -10.37
CA GLU A 228 -3.97 -3.81 -11.18
C GLU A 228 -2.67 -3.73 -10.38
N VAL A 229 -2.46 -2.65 -9.61
CA VAL A 229 -1.29 -2.53 -8.73
C VAL A 229 -1.27 -3.65 -7.67
N LEU A 230 -2.42 -3.93 -7.04
CA LEU A 230 -2.56 -5.01 -6.06
C LEU A 230 -2.16 -6.38 -6.65
N ILE A 231 -2.68 -6.70 -7.84
CA ILE A 231 -2.39 -7.97 -8.51
C ILE A 231 -0.93 -8.02 -8.99
N SER A 232 -0.39 -6.91 -9.51
CA SER A 232 0.99 -6.86 -9.99
C SER A 232 1.99 -7.01 -8.85
N GLU A 233 1.76 -6.34 -7.71
CA GLU A 233 2.66 -6.41 -6.56
C GLU A 233 2.59 -7.75 -5.85
N PHE A 234 1.42 -8.40 -5.82
CA PHE A 234 1.29 -9.76 -5.30
C PHE A 234 1.99 -10.80 -6.17
N ARG A 235 2.00 -10.62 -7.50
CA ARG A 235 2.70 -11.53 -8.43
C ARG A 235 4.22 -11.40 -8.35
N ALA A 236 4.70 -10.22 -7.98
CA ALA A 236 6.09 -9.90 -8.03
C ALA A 236 6.88 -10.57 -6.88
N PRO A 237 8.14 -10.97 -7.12
CA PRO A 237 8.94 -11.72 -6.14
C PRO A 237 9.29 -10.86 -4.92
N THR A 238 9.53 -11.52 -3.79
CA THR A 238 9.98 -10.85 -2.56
C THR A 238 11.30 -10.12 -2.83
N PRO A 239 11.41 -8.82 -2.50
CA PRO A 239 12.66 -8.09 -2.66
C PRO A 239 13.69 -8.57 -1.65
N SER A 240 14.97 -8.55 -2.03
CA SER A 240 16.06 -8.91 -1.12
C SER A 240 16.23 -7.90 0.01
N ASP A 241 16.67 -8.39 1.16
CA ASP A 241 16.94 -7.54 2.32
C ASP A 241 18.12 -6.60 2.08
N LYS A 242 18.02 -5.39 2.63
CA LYS A 242 19.11 -4.40 2.63
C LYS A 242 20.10 -4.75 3.72
N VAL A 243 21.25 -5.27 3.33
CA VAL A 243 22.35 -5.58 4.24
C VAL A 243 23.25 -4.36 4.42
N ARG A 244 23.58 -4.04 5.67
CA ARG A 244 24.57 -3.02 6.06
C ARG A 244 25.84 -3.71 6.52
N GLN A 245 26.77 -3.89 5.58
CA GLN A 245 28.10 -4.45 5.85
C GLN A 245 29.01 -3.40 6.50
N ARG A 246 29.94 -3.85 7.35
CA ARG A 246 30.89 -3.01 8.07
C ARG A 246 32.33 -3.35 7.72
N PRO A 247 33.21 -2.36 7.58
CA PRO A 247 34.61 -2.60 7.22
C PRO A 247 35.48 -3.05 8.39
N SER A 248 35.03 -2.86 9.64
CA SER A 248 35.81 -3.10 10.86
C SER A 248 35.07 -4.03 11.82
N GLY A 249 35.81 -4.86 12.55
CA GLY A 249 35.28 -5.93 13.40
C GLY A 249 34.61 -5.45 14.70
N ASP A 250 34.82 -4.18 15.07
CA ASP A 250 34.16 -3.52 16.21
C ASP A 250 32.71 -3.12 15.91
N GLN A 251 32.33 -2.99 14.63
CA GLN A 251 31.00 -2.57 14.22
C GLN A 251 30.11 -3.77 13.86
N GLN A 252 28.91 -3.82 14.44
CA GLN A 252 27.92 -4.83 14.04
C GLN A 252 27.33 -4.56 12.65
N GLY A 253 27.22 -5.62 11.85
CA GLY A 253 26.41 -5.65 10.64
C GLY A 253 24.92 -5.72 10.99
N LEU A 254 24.06 -5.14 10.14
CA LEU A 254 22.61 -5.15 10.32
C LEU A 254 21.93 -5.46 8.98
N GLN A 255 20.69 -5.94 9.03
CA GLN A 255 19.85 -6.14 7.84
C GLN A 255 18.47 -5.51 8.04
N LEU A 256 17.84 -5.09 6.95
CA LEU A 256 16.51 -4.48 6.96
C LEU A 256 15.69 -4.99 5.76
N PRO A 257 14.44 -5.46 5.97
CA PRO A 257 13.56 -5.79 4.87
C PRO A 257 13.34 -4.59 3.94
N GLN A 258 13.49 -4.80 2.64
CA GLN A 258 13.38 -3.72 1.66
C GLN A 258 11.99 -3.07 1.67
N ILE A 259 10.92 -3.84 1.94
CA ILE A 259 9.56 -3.30 2.07
C ILE A 259 9.43 -2.27 3.19
N TYR A 260 10.14 -2.47 4.31
CA TYR A 260 10.16 -1.52 5.44
C TYR A 260 10.91 -0.23 5.07
N PHE A 261 11.93 -0.33 4.22
CA PHE A 261 12.60 0.85 3.67
C PHE A 261 11.72 1.60 2.67
N ASN A 262 10.95 0.88 1.84
CA ASN A 262 10.09 1.47 0.82
C ASN A 262 8.85 2.16 1.42
N SER A 263 8.38 1.72 2.60
CA SER A 263 7.28 2.39 3.32
C SER A 263 7.68 3.75 3.86
N ALA A 264 8.98 3.94 4.12
CA ALA A 264 9.52 5.19 4.60
C ALA A 264 9.39 6.31 3.56
N GLU A 265 9.30 7.53 4.07
CA GLU A 265 9.29 8.76 3.29
C GLU A 265 10.47 8.80 2.30
N ARG A 266 10.19 9.11 1.04
CA ARG A 266 11.21 9.17 -0.01
C ARG A 266 12.09 10.40 0.24
N ARG A 267 13.31 10.17 0.71
CA ARG A 267 14.32 11.24 0.85
C ARG A 267 15.12 11.36 -0.45
N PRO A 268 15.06 12.50 -1.18
CA PRO A 268 15.77 12.70 -2.42
C PRO A 268 17.27 12.73 -2.14
N LYS A 269 18.03 12.17 -3.08
CA LYS A 269 19.48 12.22 -3.08
C LYS A 269 19.94 13.16 -4.18
N TYR A 270 20.71 14.16 -3.80
CA TYR A 270 21.26 15.15 -4.70
C TYR A 270 22.59 14.65 -5.27
N ALA A 271 22.73 14.66 -6.59
CA ALA A 271 23.93 14.23 -7.28
C ALA A 271 24.39 15.30 -8.27
N MET A 272 25.58 15.86 -8.04
CA MET A 272 26.18 16.84 -8.94
C MET A 272 26.74 16.15 -10.18
N LYS A 273 26.15 16.43 -11.35
CA LYS A 273 26.59 15.89 -12.65
C LYS A 273 26.87 17.02 -13.64
N PRO A 274 27.81 16.82 -14.61
CA PRO A 274 27.96 17.74 -15.73
C PRO A 274 26.70 17.71 -16.61
N GLY A 275 26.29 18.87 -17.12
CA GLY A 275 25.09 18.99 -17.97
C GLY A 275 23.76 19.27 -17.25
N LEU A 276 23.75 19.33 -15.91
CA LEU A 276 22.57 19.78 -15.16
C LEU A 276 22.29 21.28 -15.40
N SER A 277 21.03 21.65 -15.31
CA SER A 277 20.59 23.05 -15.37
C SER A 277 21.13 23.86 -14.20
N SER A 278 21.20 25.19 -14.38
CA SER A 278 21.68 26.11 -13.34
C SER A 278 20.86 26.02 -12.05
N SER A 279 19.54 25.78 -12.16
CA SER A 279 18.63 25.60 -11.03
C SER A 279 18.92 24.32 -10.26
N GLU A 280 19.08 23.18 -10.96
CA GLU A 280 19.40 21.90 -10.31
C GLU A 280 20.75 21.96 -9.60
N LYS A 281 21.77 22.56 -10.24
CA LYS A 281 23.08 22.79 -9.62
C LYS A 281 22.96 23.64 -8.36
N GLN A 282 22.10 24.65 -8.37
CA GLN A 282 21.86 25.50 -7.19
C GLN A 282 21.17 24.73 -6.06
N GLU A 283 20.19 23.89 -6.37
CA GLU A 283 19.50 23.05 -5.37
C GLU A 283 20.45 22.07 -4.70
N ILE A 284 21.37 21.46 -5.47
CA ILE A 284 22.39 20.55 -4.95
C ILE A 284 23.34 21.28 -3.98
N ILE A 285 23.78 22.49 -4.34
CA ILE A 285 24.65 23.31 -3.47
C ILE A 285 23.91 23.70 -2.18
N LYS A 286 22.64 24.14 -2.28
CA LYS A 286 21.80 24.44 -1.11
C LYS A 286 21.59 23.21 -0.23
N ALA A 287 21.41 22.02 -0.81
CA ALA A 287 21.33 20.78 -0.05
C ALA A 287 22.64 20.47 0.69
N ALA A 288 23.79 20.76 0.09
CA ALA A 288 25.08 20.60 0.74
C ALA A 288 25.25 21.56 1.94
N TYR A 289 24.83 22.83 1.80
CA TYR A 289 24.88 23.77 2.93
C TYR A 289 24.01 23.34 4.10
N ARG A 290 22.79 22.87 3.82
CA ARG A 290 21.89 22.34 4.85
C ARG A 290 22.45 21.11 5.55
N GLN A 291 23.17 20.25 4.83
CA GLN A 291 23.80 19.06 5.40
C GLN A 291 25.05 19.36 6.25
N VAL A 292 25.82 20.41 5.94
CA VAL A 292 27.08 20.73 6.64
C VAL A 292 26.86 21.73 7.79
N PHE A 293 26.03 22.74 7.57
CA PHE A 293 25.77 23.81 8.53
C PHE A 293 24.44 23.62 9.29
N GLU A 294 23.73 22.52 9.04
CA GLU A 294 22.40 22.21 9.59
C GLU A 294 21.29 23.22 9.19
N ARG A 295 21.60 24.18 8.30
CA ARG A 295 20.69 25.22 7.79
C ARG A 295 21.22 25.88 6.51
N ASP A 296 20.36 26.55 5.77
CA ASP A 296 20.76 27.35 4.60
C ASP A 296 21.32 28.72 5.01
N ILE A 297 22.66 28.83 5.00
CA ILE A 297 23.40 30.05 5.33
C ILE A 297 23.27 31.15 4.26
N THR A 298 23.03 30.78 3.01
CA THR A 298 22.92 31.73 1.89
C THR A 298 21.64 32.55 2.04
N ARG A 299 20.54 31.90 2.41
CA ARG A 299 19.24 32.56 2.60
C ARG A 299 19.17 33.35 3.90
N ALA A 300 19.73 32.81 4.99
CA ALA A 300 19.62 33.44 6.30
C ALA A 300 20.57 34.65 6.48
N TYR A 301 21.78 34.56 5.93
CA TYR A 301 22.86 35.53 6.22
C TYR A 301 23.50 36.13 4.97
N SER A 302 23.06 35.75 3.76
CA SER A 302 23.71 36.13 2.50
C SER A 302 25.18 35.73 2.41
N LEU A 303 25.57 34.68 3.14
CA LEU A 303 26.93 34.12 3.09
C LEU A 303 27.01 33.08 1.97
N GLY A 304 28.00 33.21 1.09
CA GLY A 304 28.25 32.25 0.01
C GLY A 304 29.73 32.21 -0.33
N ILE A 305 30.20 31.07 -0.85
CA ILE A 305 31.60 30.87 -1.21
C ILE A 305 31.69 30.76 -2.73
N SER A 306 31.62 31.91 -3.39
CA SER A 306 31.49 32.03 -4.85
C SER A 306 32.54 31.23 -5.63
N ASP A 307 33.78 31.19 -5.15
CA ASP A 307 34.87 30.44 -5.80
C ASP A 307 34.63 28.92 -5.77
N LEU A 308 34.25 28.38 -4.61
CA LEU A 308 33.96 26.95 -4.47
C LEU A 308 32.69 26.56 -5.23
N GLU A 309 31.67 27.40 -5.20
CA GLU A 309 30.43 27.20 -5.96
C GLU A 309 30.72 27.15 -7.47
N SER A 310 31.55 28.06 -7.98
CA SER A 310 31.90 28.08 -9.40
C SER A 310 32.68 26.83 -9.80
N LYS A 311 33.67 26.43 -9.01
CA LYS A 311 34.47 25.23 -9.24
C LYS A 311 33.61 23.96 -9.24
N VAL A 312 32.67 23.83 -8.30
CA VAL A 312 31.79 22.65 -8.27
C VAL A 312 30.76 22.68 -9.41
N ARG A 313 30.27 23.86 -9.81
CA ARG A 313 29.35 24.03 -10.96
C ARG A 313 30.00 23.67 -12.29
N ASN A 314 31.27 24.01 -12.46
CA ASN A 314 32.06 23.69 -13.65
C ASN A 314 32.52 22.23 -13.67
N GLY A 315 32.57 21.58 -12.50
CA GLY A 315 33.09 20.23 -12.37
C GLY A 315 34.61 20.18 -12.14
N ASP A 316 35.24 21.32 -11.85
CA ASP A 316 36.67 21.41 -11.52
C ASP A 316 37.00 20.69 -10.20
N ILE A 317 36.02 20.64 -9.28
CA ILE A 317 36.10 19.87 -8.02
C ILE A 317 34.89 18.96 -7.88
N SER A 318 35.10 17.81 -7.23
CA SER A 318 34.00 16.88 -6.92
C SER A 318 33.14 17.37 -5.75
N MET A 319 31.93 16.85 -5.62
CA MET A 319 31.05 17.14 -4.48
C MET A 319 31.71 16.76 -3.13
N LYS A 320 32.53 15.70 -3.12
CA LYS A 320 33.31 15.28 -1.94
C LYS A 320 34.36 16.33 -1.55
N GLU A 321 35.05 16.91 -2.53
CA GLU A 321 36.03 17.97 -2.29
C GLU A 321 35.38 19.27 -1.90
N PHE A 322 34.23 19.60 -2.48
CA PHE A 322 33.44 20.75 -2.07
C PHE A 322 33.07 20.64 -0.58
N ILE A 323 32.50 19.50 -0.14
CA ILE A 323 32.18 19.26 1.28
C ILE A 323 33.44 19.35 2.16
N ARG A 324 34.57 18.78 1.72
CA ARG A 324 35.84 18.87 2.47
C ARG A 324 36.33 20.30 2.65
N ARG A 325 36.08 21.19 1.68
CA ARG A 325 36.50 22.60 1.76
C ARG A 325 35.49 23.48 2.49
N LEU A 326 34.27 22.99 2.75
CA LEU A 326 33.27 23.66 3.57
C LEU A 326 33.47 23.45 5.06
N GLY A 327 33.97 22.28 5.46
CA GLY A 327 34.31 21.94 6.85
C GLY A 327 35.75 22.29 7.19
#